data_AF-A0A1G8H7M9-F1
#
_entry.id   AF-A0A1G8H7M9-F1
#
_cell.length_a   1.000
_cell.length_b   1.000
_cell.length_c   1.000
_cell.angle_alpha   90.00
_cell.angle_beta   90.00
_cell.angle_gamma   90.00
#
_symmetry.space_group_name_H-M   'P 1'
#
loop_
_entity.id
_entity.type
_entity.pdbx_description
1 polymer ?
#
loop_
_entity_poly.entity_id
_entity_poly.type
_entity_poly.pdbx_seq_one_letter_code
_entity_poly.pdbx_strand_id
1 'polypeptide(L)'
;MAHTLKRSLFIGLGGTGAQALLHTKKRFLDTYGEVPPMIGFLAIDTDISTGEKTIMRDNILDVHSNKDNKVSFTLSEIIHIGVEDAASAYQTNKDTIFDWMPQENEYALKNLSQGANQVRTNGRFCFYFHQNNITNAVQNKINAIQNIDKANQNKFIPKDAGIEINFVFSIAGGTGSGTFIDTVYLVKHALRGNDNIKSIGFAVLPDVFNAMQQGISMANTRPNSYAALMDLDYLMSKDVHNFGLSINLNQQIIPVTE
;
A
#
# COMPACT_ATOMS: atom_id res chain seq x y z
N MET A 1 -11.71 30.67 6.07
CA MET A 1 -11.91 30.46 4.61
C MET A 1 -11.86 28.96 4.38
N ALA A 2 -12.75 28.41 3.54
CA ALA A 2 -12.79 26.97 3.28
C ALA A 2 -11.59 26.54 2.40
N HIS A 3 -11.04 25.35 2.66
CA HIS A 3 -9.93 24.79 1.90
C HIS A 3 -10.47 23.89 0.78
N THR A 4 -10.04 24.14 -0.45
CA THR A 4 -10.40 23.27 -1.59
C THR A 4 -9.38 22.15 -1.73
N LEU A 5 -9.84 20.89 -1.64
CA LEU A 5 -8.98 19.70 -1.65
C LEU A 5 -9.54 18.63 -2.60
N LYS A 6 -8.67 17.79 -3.15
CA LYS A 6 -9.10 16.62 -3.91
C LYS A 6 -9.45 15.46 -2.97
N ARG A 7 -10.42 14.62 -3.35
CA ARG A 7 -10.65 13.35 -2.65
C ARG A 7 -9.47 12.44 -2.90
N SER A 8 -8.81 11.99 -1.84
CA SER A 8 -7.58 11.23 -1.97
C SER A 8 -7.54 10.05 -1.02
N LEU A 9 -7.21 8.87 -1.54
CA LEU A 9 -6.84 7.70 -0.75
C LEU A 9 -5.33 7.48 -0.88
N PHE A 10 -4.62 7.51 0.24
CA PHE A 10 -3.20 7.19 0.29
C PHE A 10 -3.02 5.74 0.74
N ILE A 11 -2.37 4.93 -0.11
CA ILE A 11 -2.11 3.51 0.12
C ILE A 11 -0.59 3.32 0.28
N GLY A 12 -0.17 2.91 1.47
CA GLY A 12 1.23 2.68 1.81
C GLY A 12 1.54 1.19 1.81
N LEU A 13 2.57 0.74 1.08
CA LEU A 13 2.95 -0.67 1.05
C LEU A 13 4.31 -0.90 1.72
N GLY A 14 4.31 -1.82 2.69
CA GLY A 14 5.45 -2.09 3.54
C GLY A 14 5.81 -0.95 4.50
N GLY A 15 6.86 -1.17 5.29
CA GLY A 15 7.24 -0.24 6.35
C GLY A 15 7.57 1.18 5.88
N THR A 16 8.20 1.32 4.71
CA THR A 16 8.48 2.63 4.09
C THR A 16 7.19 3.35 3.70
N GLY A 17 6.25 2.64 3.07
CA GLY A 17 4.96 3.20 2.70
C GLY A 17 4.17 3.63 3.94
N ALA A 18 4.09 2.78 4.96
CA ALA A 18 3.45 3.09 6.23
C ALA A 18 4.08 4.32 6.91
N GLN A 19 5.41 4.41 6.96
CA GLN A 19 6.09 5.57 7.52
C GLN A 19 5.76 6.85 6.75
N ALA A 20 5.79 6.81 5.42
CA ALA A 20 5.41 7.95 4.59
C ALA A 20 3.95 8.38 4.82
N LEU A 21 3.03 7.43 5.03
CA LEU A 21 1.65 7.73 5.37
C LEU A 21 1.52 8.41 6.73
N LEU A 22 2.26 7.97 7.76
CA LEU A 22 2.26 8.66 9.05
C LEU A 22 2.71 10.11 8.91
N HIS A 23 3.81 10.35 8.17
CA HIS A 23 4.28 11.71 7.89
C HIS A 23 3.25 12.52 7.11
N THR A 24 2.57 11.93 6.14
CA THR A 24 1.51 12.59 5.36
C THR A 24 0.31 12.97 6.26
N LYS A 25 -0.16 12.02 7.08
CA LYS A 25 -1.23 12.24 8.06
C LYS A 25 -0.86 13.32 9.07
N LYS A 26 0.38 13.31 9.56
CA LYS A 26 0.93 14.38 10.40
C LYS A 26 0.86 15.74 9.71
N ARG A 27 1.22 15.84 8.42
CA ARG A 27 1.13 17.12 7.69
C ARG A 27 -0.30 17.66 7.63
N PHE A 28 -1.32 16.80 7.45
CA PHE A 28 -2.72 17.23 7.54
C PHE A 28 -3.07 17.73 8.94
N LEU A 29 -2.70 16.97 9.98
CA LEU A 29 -2.97 17.35 11.37
C LEU A 29 -2.27 18.66 11.75
N ASP A 30 -0.98 18.82 11.43
CA ASP A 30 -0.18 20.01 11.72
C ASP A 30 -0.66 21.24 10.96
N THR A 31 -1.27 21.06 9.78
CA THR A 31 -1.77 22.17 8.95
C THR A 31 -3.21 22.56 9.28
N TYR A 32 -4.11 21.58 9.46
CA TYR A 32 -5.55 21.82 9.55
C TYR A 32 -6.14 21.53 10.94
N GLY A 33 -5.35 20.93 11.83
CA GLY A 33 -5.80 20.45 13.13
C GLY A 33 -6.66 19.19 13.09
N GLU A 34 -6.89 18.62 11.91
CA GLU A 34 -7.63 17.38 11.69
C GLU A 34 -7.26 16.78 10.33
N VAL A 35 -7.58 15.51 10.10
CA VAL A 35 -7.53 14.92 8.77
C VAL A 35 -8.84 15.29 8.06
N PRO A 36 -8.80 15.98 6.89
CA PRO A 36 -10.01 16.30 6.16
C PRO A 36 -10.77 15.02 5.79
N PRO A 37 -12.11 15.00 5.87
CA PRO A 37 -12.91 13.77 5.70
C PRO A 37 -12.83 13.15 4.29
N MET A 38 -12.38 13.92 3.30
CA MET A 38 -12.09 13.46 1.93
C MET A 38 -10.72 12.76 1.76
N ILE A 39 -9.96 12.61 2.84
CA ILE A 39 -8.63 12.02 2.85
C ILE A 39 -8.66 10.70 3.61
N GLY A 40 -8.33 9.61 2.92
CA GLY A 40 -8.22 8.27 3.49
C GLY A 40 -6.77 7.79 3.53
N PHE A 41 -6.47 6.94 4.51
CA PHE A 41 -5.19 6.24 4.63
C PHE A 41 -5.41 4.74 4.72
N LEU A 42 -4.52 3.97 4.11
CA LEU A 42 -4.45 2.52 4.21
C LEU A 42 -3.00 2.05 4.10
N ALA A 43 -2.39 1.63 5.20
CA ALA A 43 -1.09 0.99 5.20
C ALA A 43 -1.25 -0.53 5.19
N ILE A 44 -0.52 -1.20 4.30
CA ILE A 44 -0.54 -2.63 4.10
C ILE A 44 0.87 -3.14 4.36
N ASP A 45 1.07 -3.92 5.42
CA ASP A 45 2.38 -4.43 5.78
C ASP A 45 2.32 -5.86 6.33
N THR A 46 3.39 -6.60 6.14
CA THR A 46 3.61 -7.94 6.71
C THR A 46 4.09 -7.87 8.16
N ASP A 47 4.62 -6.74 8.61
CA ASP A 47 5.12 -6.57 9.97
C ASP A 47 3.99 -6.07 10.89
N ILE A 48 3.61 -6.91 11.85
CA ILE A 48 2.55 -6.63 12.84
C ILE A 48 2.82 -5.36 13.66
N SER A 49 4.09 -5.01 13.89
CA SER A 49 4.46 -3.82 14.67
C SER A 49 4.16 -2.51 13.93
N THR A 50 3.81 -2.57 12.65
CA THR A 50 3.52 -1.38 11.83
C THR A 50 2.35 -0.56 12.37
N GLY A 51 1.33 -1.20 12.96
CA GLY A 51 0.20 -0.50 13.58
C GLY A 51 0.57 0.25 14.86
N GLU A 52 1.69 -0.10 15.49
CA GLU A 52 2.17 0.52 16.73
C GLU A 52 3.05 1.75 16.46
N LYS A 53 3.43 1.99 15.20
CA LYS A 53 4.26 3.13 14.82
C LYS A 53 3.54 4.44 15.10
N THR A 54 4.25 5.35 15.76
CA THR A 54 3.77 6.70 16.03
C THR A 54 4.83 7.73 15.68
N ILE A 55 4.39 8.94 15.34
CA ILE A 55 5.28 10.10 15.18
C ILE A 55 4.71 11.31 15.92
N MET A 56 5.59 12.20 16.39
CA MET A 56 5.17 13.42 17.08
C MET A 56 4.79 14.52 16.09
N ARG A 57 3.74 15.26 16.41
CA ARG A 57 3.36 16.48 15.70
C ARG A 57 4.37 17.61 15.91
N ASP A 58 4.58 18.42 14.88
CA ASP A 58 5.47 19.59 14.99
C ASP A 58 4.70 20.83 15.46
N ASN A 59 3.40 20.89 15.15
CA ASN A 59 2.60 22.10 15.39
C ASN A 59 1.18 21.76 15.86
N ILE A 60 0.81 22.27 17.04
CA ILE A 60 -0.51 22.11 17.64
C ILE A 60 -0.98 23.50 18.08
N LEU A 61 -1.81 24.12 17.25
CA LEU A 61 -2.32 25.47 17.46
C LEU A 61 -3.62 25.44 18.26
N ASP A 62 -3.94 26.54 18.96
CA ASP A 62 -5.19 26.70 19.72
C ASP A 62 -6.44 26.46 18.89
N VAL A 63 -6.40 26.81 17.60
CA VAL A 63 -7.50 26.62 16.64
C VAL A 63 -7.69 25.18 16.16
N HIS A 64 -6.75 24.26 16.44
CA HIS A 64 -6.85 22.86 16.02
C HIS A 64 -7.92 22.12 16.84
N SER A 65 -8.79 21.38 16.17
CA SER A 65 -9.81 20.55 16.80
C SER A 65 -9.21 19.29 17.46
N ASN A 66 -8.21 18.67 16.82
CA ASN A 66 -7.42 17.60 17.41
C ASN A 66 -6.15 18.17 18.09
N LYS A 67 -5.99 17.85 19.37
CA LYS A 67 -4.86 18.27 20.24
C LYS A 67 -3.89 17.13 20.57
N ASP A 68 -4.04 15.96 19.95
CA ASP A 68 -3.19 14.82 20.23
C ASP A 68 -1.76 15.11 19.77
N ASN A 69 -0.79 14.90 20.64
CA ASN A 69 0.63 15.12 20.31
C ASN A 69 1.20 14.04 19.38
N LYS A 70 0.58 12.85 19.39
CA LYS A 70 1.02 11.68 18.63
C LYS A 70 0.11 11.44 17.43
N VAL A 71 0.72 11.13 16.31
CA VAL A 71 0.05 10.64 15.11
C VAL A 71 0.30 9.15 15.02
N SER A 72 -0.79 8.39 14.95
CA SER A 72 -0.79 6.94 14.75
C SER A 72 -1.81 6.56 13.68
N PHE A 73 -1.77 5.29 13.29
CA PHE A 73 -2.86 4.71 12.53
C PHE A 73 -4.01 4.29 13.43
N THR A 74 -5.23 4.35 12.89
CA THR A 74 -6.40 3.67 13.44
C THR A 74 -6.42 2.22 12.95
N LEU A 75 -7.19 1.36 13.62
CA LEU A 75 -7.37 -0.04 13.19
C LEU A 75 -7.88 -0.15 11.74
N SER A 76 -8.67 0.82 11.27
CA SER A 76 -9.19 0.85 9.90
C SER A 76 -8.17 1.33 8.85
N GLU A 77 -7.01 1.83 9.27
CA GLU A 77 -5.96 2.36 8.39
C GLU A 77 -4.78 1.39 8.27
N ILE A 78 -4.81 0.23 8.92
CA ILE A 78 -3.78 -0.81 8.83
C ILE A 78 -4.41 -2.11 8.36
N ILE A 79 -3.75 -2.76 7.40
CA ILE A 79 -3.97 -4.16 7.08
C ILE A 79 -2.65 -4.87 7.31
N HIS A 80 -2.61 -5.69 8.36
CA HIS A 80 -1.54 -6.67 8.52
C HIS A 80 -1.81 -7.83 7.55
N ILE A 81 -0.85 -8.09 6.67
CA ILE A 81 -0.94 -9.15 5.66
C ILE A 81 0.04 -10.30 5.92
N GLY A 82 0.68 -10.32 7.09
CA GLY A 82 1.59 -11.39 7.46
C GLY A 82 0.85 -12.72 7.59
N VAL A 83 1.53 -13.81 7.25
CA VAL A 83 0.95 -15.16 7.27
C VAL A 83 1.63 -16.00 8.34
N GLU A 84 0.83 -16.52 9.27
CA GLU A 84 1.26 -17.55 10.21
C GLU A 84 1.41 -18.90 9.50
N ASP A 85 2.37 -19.73 9.93
CA ASP A 85 2.65 -21.04 9.32
C ASP A 85 2.85 -21.03 7.79
N ALA A 86 3.45 -19.95 7.27
CA ALA A 86 3.67 -19.72 5.84
C ALA A 86 4.29 -20.91 5.09
N ALA A 87 5.26 -21.60 5.70
CA ALA A 87 5.87 -22.80 5.11
C ALA A 87 4.85 -23.91 4.86
N SER A 88 3.95 -24.18 5.83
CA SER A 88 2.91 -25.21 5.69
C SER A 88 1.88 -24.82 4.63
N ALA A 89 1.44 -23.57 4.64
CA ALA A 89 0.50 -23.03 3.67
C ALA A 89 1.06 -23.08 2.23
N TYR A 90 2.36 -22.82 2.06
CA TYR A 90 3.05 -22.99 0.79
C TYR A 90 3.11 -24.47 0.37
N GLN A 91 3.58 -25.38 1.22
CA GLN A 91 3.72 -26.80 0.86
C GLN A 91 2.39 -27.42 0.43
N THR A 92 1.28 -27.01 1.06
CA THR A 92 -0.07 -27.49 0.71
C THR A 92 -0.52 -27.05 -0.69
N ASN A 93 -0.02 -25.91 -1.18
CA ASN A 93 -0.49 -25.28 -2.42
C ASN A 93 0.63 -24.99 -3.44
N LYS A 94 1.79 -25.63 -3.26
CA LYS A 94 3.01 -25.38 -4.03
C LYS A 94 2.79 -25.59 -5.52
N ASP A 95 2.17 -26.71 -5.89
CA ASP A 95 1.98 -27.09 -7.30
C ASP A 95 0.70 -26.51 -7.93
N THR A 96 0.02 -25.59 -7.24
CA THR A 96 -1.24 -25.01 -7.71
C THR A 96 -1.23 -23.49 -7.63
N ILE A 97 -1.27 -22.92 -6.43
CA ILE A 97 -1.40 -21.47 -6.22
C ILE A 97 -0.02 -20.80 -6.25
N PHE A 98 1.02 -21.52 -5.85
CA PHE A 98 2.38 -20.98 -5.66
C PHE A 98 3.42 -21.58 -6.60
N ASP A 99 2.98 -22.09 -7.76
CA ASP A 99 3.84 -22.67 -8.80
C ASP A 99 4.79 -21.64 -9.44
N TRP A 100 4.44 -20.36 -9.33
CA TRP A 100 5.26 -19.21 -9.73
C TRP A 100 6.42 -18.92 -8.78
N MET A 101 6.43 -19.47 -7.56
CA MET A 101 7.45 -19.13 -6.56
C MET A 101 8.72 -19.95 -6.80
N PRO A 102 9.90 -19.31 -6.96
CA PRO A 102 11.16 -20.03 -7.09
C PRO A 102 11.43 -20.90 -5.87
N GLN A 103 11.86 -22.14 -6.09
CA GLN A 103 12.19 -23.08 -5.02
C GLN A 103 13.30 -22.53 -4.11
N GLU A 104 14.21 -21.75 -4.67
CA GLU A 104 15.30 -21.08 -3.97
C GLU A 104 14.80 -20.08 -2.92
N ASN A 105 13.55 -19.64 -2.99
CA ASN A 105 12.99 -18.70 -2.01
C ASN A 105 12.20 -19.40 -0.89
N GLU A 106 12.02 -20.72 -0.94
CA GLU A 106 11.26 -21.47 0.07
C GLU A 106 11.83 -21.31 1.48
N TYR A 107 13.16 -21.22 1.61
CA TYR A 107 13.82 -21.03 2.91
C TYR A 107 13.37 -19.74 3.63
N ALA A 108 12.87 -18.76 2.88
CA ALA A 108 12.49 -17.45 3.37
C ALA A 108 11.06 -17.38 3.89
N LEU A 109 10.24 -18.43 3.75
CA LEU A 109 8.88 -18.52 4.28
C LEU A 109 8.86 -18.79 5.79
N LYS A 110 9.47 -17.88 6.56
CA LYS A 110 9.63 -17.99 8.01
C LYS A 110 9.22 -16.66 8.67
N ASN A 111 8.42 -16.75 9.73
CA ASN A 111 7.99 -15.61 10.54
C ASN A 111 7.42 -14.44 9.70
N LEU A 112 6.59 -14.74 8.69
CA LEU A 112 6.07 -13.70 7.79
C LEU A 112 5.09 -12.73 8.48
N SER A 113 4.62 -13.06 9.69
CA SER A 113 3.90 -12.13 10.58
C SER A 113 4.76 -10.99 11.11
N GLN A 114 6.09 -11.12 11.07
CA GLN A 114 7.06 -10.12 11.52
C GLN A 114 7.79 -9.43 10.36
N GLY A 115 7.35 -9.64 9.12
CA GLY A 115 7.93 -8.99 7.95
C GLY A 115 8.27 -9.94 6.80
N ALA A 116 8.41 -9.37 5.60
CA ALA A 116 8.81 -10.10 4.40
C ALA A 116 10.34 -10.33 4.27
N ASN A 117 11.15 -9.90 5.25
CA ASN A 117 12.61 -10.13 5.31
C ASN A 117 13.40 -9.73 4.06
N GLN A 118 12.97 -8.66 3.37
CA GLN A 118 13.53 -8.24 2.08
C GLN A 118 13.53 -9.34 0.99
N VAL A 119 12.62 -10.31 1.07
CA VAL A 119 12.41 -11.29 0.00
C VAL A 119 11.12 -10.93 -0.72
N ARG A 120 11.26 -10.55 -1.99
CA ARG A 120 10.14 -10.02 -2.79
C ARG A 120 8.98 -11.01 -2.91
N THR A 121 9.25 -12.30 -3.09
CA THR A 121 8.21 -13.33 -3.22
C THR A 121 7.37 -13.49 -1.96
N ASN A 122 7.94 -13.22 -0.79
CA ASN A 122 7.19 -13.27 0.48
C ASN A 122 6.08 -12.20 0.51
N GLY A 123 6.33 -11.01 -0.04
CA GLY A 123 5.31 -9.98 -0.16
C GLY A 123 4.11 -10.46 -0.99
N ARG A 124 4.38 -11.01 -2.18
CA ARG A 124 3.34 -11.56 -3.08
C ARG A 124 2.61 -12.75 -2.47
N PHE A 125 3.32 -13.64 -1.80
CA PHE A 125 2.75 -14.76 -1.05
C PHE A 125 1.77 -14.28 0.02
N CYS A 126 2.20 -13.35 0.87
CA CYS A 126 1.37 -12.76 1.92
C CYS A 126 0.13 -12.05 1.36
N PHE A 127 0.29 -11.34 0.25
CA PHE A 127 -0.81 -10.64 -0.43
C PHE A 127 -1.92 -11.58 -0.87
N TYR A 128 -1.58 -12.77 -1.39
CA TYR A 128 -2.56 -13.76 -1.86
C TYR A 128 -3.64 -14.08 -0.82
N PHE A 129 -3.25 -14.30 0.43
CA PHE A 129 -4.18 -14.66 1.51
C PHE A 129 -5.07 -13.49 1.98
N HIS A 130 -4.74 -12.26 1.60
CA HIS A 130 -5.37 -11.05 2.13
C HIS A 130 -6.10 -10.21 1.07
N GLN A 131 -6.21 -10.70 -0.17
CA GLN A 131 -6.82 -9.96 -1.28
C GLN A 131 -8.25 -9.48 -0.97
N ASN A 132 -9.09 -10.32 -0.35
CA ASN A 132 -10.46 -9.95 0.04
C ASN A 132 -10.47 -8.83 1.09
N ASN A 133 -9.61 -8.92 2.09
CA ASN A 133 -9.52 -7.91 3.16
C ASN A 133 -9.06 -6.57 2.59
N ILE A 134 -8.06 -6.58 1.71
CA ILE A 134 -7.57 -5.38 1.02
C ILE A 134 -8.68 -4.78 0.14
N THR A 135 -9.39 -5.60 -0.62
CA THR A 135 -10.50 -5.17 -1.49
C THR A 135 -11.58 -4.45 -0.69
N ASN A 136 -12.05 -5.10 0.38
CA ASN A 136 -13.09 -4.55 1.25
C ASN A 136 -12.64 -3.24 1.92
N ALA A 137 -11.41 -3.17 2.40
CA ALA A 137 -10.87 -1.97 3.02
C ALA A 137 -10.78 -0.79 2.03
N VAL A 138 -10.31 -1.05 0.79
CA VAL A 138 -10.26 -0.05 -0.27
C VAL A 138 -11.66 0.47 -0.57
N GLN A 139 -12.64 -0.41 -0.81
CA GLN A 139 -14.02 -0.01 -1.10
C GLN A 139 -14.64 0.79 0.05
N ASN A 140 -14.42 0.37 1.29
CA ASN A 140 -14.90 1.09 2.47
C ASN A 140 -14.29 2.50 2.58
N LYS A 141 -12.99 2.65 2.33
CA LYS A 141 -12.33 3.97 2.34
C LYS A 141 -12.83 4.87 1.22
N ILE A 142 -13.09 4.31 0.04
CA ILE A 142 -13.57 5.04 -1.13
C ILE A 142 -14.98 5.56 -0.89
N ASN A 143 -15.87 4.69 -0.39
CA ASN A 143 -17.21 5.08 0.03
C ASN A 143 -17.17 6.19 1.10
N ALA A 144 -16.25 6.09 2.07
CA ALA A 144 -16.10 7.11 3.12
C ALA A 144 -15.66 8.47 2.57
N ILE A 145 -14.65 8.53 1.69
CA ILE A 145 -14.17 9.81 1.11
C ILE A 145 -15.15 10.39 0.07
N GLN A 146 -16.06 9.59 -0.48
CA GLN A 146 -17.13 10.06 -1.35
C GLN A 146 -18.31 10.63 -0.55
N ASN A 147 -18.73 9.92 0.51
CA ASN A 147 -19.87 10.26 1.35
C ASN A 147 -19.53 11.29 2.45
N ILE A 148 -18.94 12.42 2.05
CA ILE A 148 -18.62 13.50 2.98
C ILE A 148 -19.92 14.20 3.39
N ASP A 149 -20.20 14.20 4.69
CA ASP A 149 -21.37 14.87 5.26
C ASP A 149 -21.45 16.34 4.84
N LYS A 150 -22.65 16.77 4.42
CA LYS A 150 -22.91 18.16 4.00
C LYS A 150 -22.58 19.18 5.08
N ALA A 151 -22.59 18.78 6.36
CA ALA A 151 -22.24 19.62 7.50
C ALA A 151 -20.76 20.06 7.53
N ASN A 152 -19.84 19.27 6.99
CA ASN A 152 -18.39 19.57 6.97
C ASN A 152 -17.94 20.39 5.76
N GLN A 153 -18.84 20.72 4.84
CA GLN A 153 -18.56 21.49 3.63
C GLN A 153 -18.10 22.93 3.91
N ASN A 154 -18.30 23.43 5.13
CA ASN A 154 -17.90 24.80 5.51
C ASN A 154 -16.38 24.96 5.71
N LYS A 155 -15.65 23.89 6.05
CA LYS A 155 -14.18 23.94 6.28
C LYS A 155 -13.40 23.34 5.11
N PHE A 156 -13.88 22.24 4.52
CA PHE A 156 -13.22 21.56 3.41
C PHE A 156 -14.21 21.33 2.28
N ILE A 157 -13.84 21.79 1.08
CA ILE A 157 -14.66 21.69 -0.12
C ILE A 157 -13.95 20.76 -1.11
N PRO A 158 -14.59 19.68 -1.57
CA PRO A 158 -14.03 18.85 -2.62
C PRO A 158 -13.86 19.64 -3.92
N LYS A 159 -12.69 19.56 -4.54
CA LYS A 159 -12.35 20.26 -5.79
C LYS A 159 -13.26 19.86 -6.95
N ASP A 160 -13.53 18.56 -7.08
CA ASP A 160 -14.37 17.95 -8.09
C ASP A 160 -14.84 16.55 -7.61
N ALA A 161 -15.57 15.81 -8.44
CA ALA A 161 -16.06 14.47 -8.12
C ALA A 161 -14.98 13.37 -8.23
N GLY A 162 -13.81 13.67 -8.80
CA GLY A 162 -12.75 12.72 -9.06
C GLY A 162 -12.03 12.25 -7.79
N ILE A 163 -11.52 11.03 -7.85
CA ILE A 163 -10.76 10.40 -6.77
C ILE A 163 -9.30 10.26 -7.18
N GLU A 164 -8.40 10.58 -6.27
CA GLU A 164 -6.97 10.30 -6.42
C GLU A 164 -6.52 9.15 -5.53
N ILE A 165 -5.88 8.15 -6.12
CA ILE A 165 -5.23 7.07 -5.38
C ILE A 165 -3.72 7.28 -5.42
N ASN A 166 -3.13 7.49 -4.26
CA ASN A 166 -1.70 7.73 -4.10
C ASN A 166 -1.05 6.49 -3.48
N PHE A 167 -0.29 5.74 -4.27
CA PHE A 167 0.47 4.58 -3.81
C PHE A 167 1.86 5.01 -3.36
N VAL A 168 2.27 4.65 -2.15
CA VAL A 168 3.61 4.97 -1.62
C VAL A 168 4.27 3.69 -1.13
N PHE A 169 5.44 3.36 -1.68
CA PHE A 169 6.10 2.10 -1.40
C PHE A 169 7.60 2.17 -1.67
N SER A 170 8.34 1.19 -1.18
CA SER A 170 9.73 0.95 -1.56
C SER A 170 9.81 -0.27 -2.47
N ILE A 171 10.55 -0.16 -3.58
CA ILE A 171 10.84 -1.29 -4.47
C ILE A 171 12.02 -2.14 -3.99
N ALA A 172 12.68 -1.73 -2.90
CA ALA A 172 13.83 -2.42 -2.32
C ALA A 172 13.46 -3.45 -1.24
N GLY A 173 12.34 -3.24 -0.54
CA GLY A 173 11.87 -4.14 0.52
C GLY A 173 11.09 -5.33 0.00
N GLY A 174 10.85 -6.36 0.83
CA GLY A 174 10.11 -7.56 0.42
C GLY A 174 8.63 -7.28 0.21
N THR A 175 8.01 -6.53 1.13
CA THR A 175 6.57 -6.22 1.09
C THR A 175 6.24 -5.27 -0.06
N GLY A 176 6.77 -4.04 -0.04
CA GLY A 176 6.47 -3.05 -1.07
C GLY A 176 6.79 -3.53 -2.48
N SER A 177 7.99 -4.09 -2.70
CA SER A 177 8.40 -4.63 -3.99
C SER A 177 7.55 -5.81 -4.45
N GLY A 178 7.13 -6.66 -3.50
CA GLY A 178 6.38 -7.88 -3.76
C GLY A 178 4.88 -7.66 -3.98
N THR A 179 4.32 -6.54 -3.51
CA THR A 179 2.85 -6.33 -3.54
C THR A 179 2.38 -5.20 -4.43
N PHE A 180 3.24 -4.28 -4.87
CA PHE A 180 2.74 -3.05 -5.52
C PHE A 180 1.98 -3.30 -6.82
N ILE A 181 2.44 -4.23 -7.68
CA ILE A 181 1.78 -4.56 -8.94
C ILE A 181 0.39 -5.13 -8.66
N ASP A 182 0.33 -6.21 -7.85
CA ASP A 182 -0.93 -6.87 -7.53
C ASP A 182 -1.91 -5.94 -6.81
N THR A 183 -1.39 -5.04 -5.94
CA THR A 183 -2.22 -4.04 -5.24
C THR A 183 -2.83 -3.04 -6.21
N VAL A 184 -2.06 -2.54 -7.19
CA VAL A 184 -2.59 -1.58 -8.18
C VAL A 184 -3.70 -2.22 -9.01
N TYR A 185 -3.51 -3.46 -9.47
CA TYR A 185 -4.55 -4.18 -10.21
C TYR A 185 -5.77 -4.50 -9.34
N LEU A 186 -5.58 -4.90 -8.08
CA LEU A 186 -6.66 -5.14 -7.14
C LEU A 186 -7.46 -3.86 -6.89
N VAL A 187 -6.81 -2.73 -6.69
CA VAL A 187 -7.48 -1.44 -6.53
C VAL A 187 -8.22 -1.04 -7.81
N LYS A 188 -7.60 -1.18 -9.00
CA LYS A 188 -8.27 -0.94 -10.29
C LYS A 188 -9.53 -1.79 -10.43
N HIS A 189 -9.48 -3.06 -10.02
CA HIS A 189 -10.62 -3.96 -10.02
C HIS A 189 -11.69 -3.58 -9.00
N ALA A 190 -11.30 -3.32 -7.75
CA ALA A 190 -12.20 -2.95 -6.65
C ALA A 190 -12.98 -1.66 -6.93
N LEU A 191 -12.43 -0.80 -7.79
CA LEU A 191 -12.98 0.49 -8.18
C LEU A 191 -13.76 0.48 -9.50
N ARG A 192 -13.93 -0.67 -10.15
CA ARG A 192 -14.74 -0.79 -11.38
C ARG A 192 -16.13 -0.15 -11.16
N GLY A 193 -16.54 0.74 -12.05
CA GLY A 193 -17.78 1.49 -11.97
C GLY A 193 -17.66 2.88 -11.32
N ASN A 194 -16.49 3.25 -10.78
CA ASN A 194 -16.21 4.64 -10.43
C ASN A 194 -15.61 5.36 -11.64
N ASP A 195 -16.25 6.44 -12.06
CA ASP A 195 -15.73 7.33 -13.09
C ASP A 195 -14.71 8.32 -12.50
N ASN A 196 -13.72 8.74 -13.30
CA ASN A 196 -12.75 9.78 -12.95
C ASN A 196 -11.80 9.44 -11.78
N ILE A 197 -11.11 8.30 -11.88
CA ILE A 197 -10.02 7.91 -10.96
C ILE A 197 -8.67 8.29 -11.56
N LYS A 198 -7.81 8.91 -10.76
CA LYS A 198 -6.40 9.13 -11.07
C LYS A 198 -5.54 8.35 -10.08
N SER A 199 -4.60 7.55 -10.59
CA SER A 199 -3.61 6.86 -9.76
C SER A 199 -2.23 7.50 -9.90
N ILE A 200 -1.49 7.60 -8.80
CA ILE A 200 -0.13 8.13 -8.73
C ILE A 200 0.72 7.19 -7.87
N GLY A 201 1.89 6.80 -8.36
CA GLY A 201 2.84 5.95 -7.63
C GLY A 201 4.08 6.74 -7.19
N PHE A 202 4.45 6.58 -5.92
CA PHE A 202 5.68 7.10 -5.31
C PHE A 202 6.55 5.92 -4.86
N ALA A 203 7.52 5.57 -5.71
CA ALA A 203 8.45 4.47 -5.46
C ALA A 203 9.76 4.99 -4.87
N VAL A 204 10.12 4.51 -3.67
CA VAL A 204 11.42 4.77 -3.06
C VAL A 204 12.45 3.78 -3.59
N LEU A 205 13.55 4.33 -4.11
CA LEU A 205 14.66 3.61 -4.73
C LEU A 205 15.66 3.06 -3.69
N PRO A 206 16.46 2.04 -4.04
CA PRO A 206 17.31 1.33 -3.07
C PRO A 206 18.43 2.18 -2.46
N ASP A 207 18.85 3.25 -3.13
CA ASP A 207 20.01 4.05 -2.70
C ASP A 207 19.80 4.73 -1.35
N VAL A 208 18.55 5.06 -0.98
CA VAL A 208 18.22 5.61 0.33
C VAL A 208 18.62 4.63 1.44
N PHE A 209 18.36 3.33 1.26
CA PHE A 209 18.67 2.30 2.26
C PHE A 209 20.17 2.01 2.33
N ASN A 210 20.83 1.97 1.16
CA ASN A 210 22.27 1.77 1.07
C ASN A 210 23.07 2.95 1.66
N ALA A 211 22.50 4.16 1.65
CA ALA A 211 23.07 5.32 2.31
C ALA A 211 22.89 5.29 3.84
N MET A 212 21.78 4.74 4.33
CA MET A 212 21.48 4.63 5.76
C MET A 212 22.26 3.50 6.45
N GLN A 213 22.41 2.36 5.78
CA GLN A 213 23.02 1.17 6.34
C GLN A 213 23.80 0.43 5.26
N GLN A 214 25.03 0.01 5.59
CA GLN A 214 25.84 -0.83 4.71
C GLN A 214 25.96 -2.25 5.28
N GLY A 215 26.18 -3.22 4.39
CA GLY A 215 26.46 -4.60 4.75
C GLY A 215 25.37 -5.58 4.32
N ILE A 216 25.47 -6.80 4.86
CA ILE A 216 24.68 -7.98 4.45
C ILE A 216 23.17 -7.73 4.62
N SER A 217 22.76 -6.90 5.59
CA SER A 217 21.34 -6.57 5.82
C SER A 217 20.68 -5.84 4.65
N MET A 218 21.45 -5.25 3.74
CA MET A 218 20.94 -4.55 2.55
C MET A 218 21.16 -5.33 1.24
N ALA A 219 21.65 -6.57 1.32
CA ALA A 219 22.04 -7.36 0.15
C ALA A 219 20.90 -7.52 -0.87
N ASN A 220 19.65 -7.61 -0.41
CA ASN A 220 18.49 -7.83 -1.27
C ASN A 220 17.85 -6.54 -1.80
N THR A 221 18.27 -5.35 -1.33
CA THR A 221 17.66 -4.08 -1.73
C THR A 221 17.79 -3.81 -3.23
N ARG A 222 18.99 -3.98 -3.80
CA ARG A 222 19.26 -3.78 -5.23
C ARG A 222 18.63 -4.88 -6.10
N PRO A 223 18.79 -6.19 -5.82
CA PRO A 223 18.11 -7.24 -6.58
C PRO A 223 16.59 -7.08 -6.61
N ASN A 224 15.95 -6.77 -5.48
CA ASN A 224 14.51 -6.53 -5.43
C ASN A 224 14.09 -5.35 -6.30
N SER A 225 14.87 -4.26 -6.26
CA SER A 225 14.58 -3.05 -7.03
C SER A 225 14.75 -3.31 -8.53
N TYR A 226 15.78 -4.05 -8.92
CA TYR A 226 15.99 -4.47 -10.30
C TYR A 226 14.81 -5.29 -10.81
N ALA A 227 14.41 -6.34 -10.08
CA ALA A 227 13.27 -7.18 -10.46
C ALA A 227 11.97 -6.39 -10.54
N ALA A 228 11.71 -5.48 -9.58
CA ALA A 228 10.52 -4.64 -9.60
C ALA A 228 10.46 -3.70 -10.81
N LEU A 229 11.60 -3.12 -11.21
CA LEU A 229 11.68 -2.25 -12.38
C LEU A 229 11.53 -3.05 -13.68
N MET A 230 12.11 -4.26 -13.76
CA MET A 230 11.94 -5.16 -14.90
C MET A 230 10.48 -5.54 -15.09
N ASP A 231 9.80 -5.97 -14.01
CA ASP A 231 8.38 -6.32 -14.07
C ASP A 231 7.52 -5.10 -14.46
N LEU A 232 7.81 -3.93 -13.87
CA LEU A 232 7.07 -2.71 -14.15
C LEU A 232 7.25 -2.26 -15.61
N ASP A 233 8.49 -2.23 -16.12
CA ASP A 233 8.79 -1.87 -17.50
C ASP A 233 8.07 -2.80 -18.48
N TYR A 234 8.13 -4.11 -18.23
CA TYR A 234 7.43 -5.11 -19.02
C TYR A 234 5.90 -4.89 -19.03
N LEU A 235 5.30 -4.60 -17.87
CA LEU A 235 3.86 -4.36 -17.75
C LEU A 235 3.41 -2.98 -18.27
N MET A 236 4.32 -2.02 -18.40
CA MET A 236 4.07 -0.70 -18.99
C MET A 236 4.25 -0.69 -20.51
N SER A 237 4.59 -1.83 -21.12
CA SER A 237 4.62 -1.97 -22.57
C SER A 237 3.26 -1.67 -23.19
N LYS A 238 3.24 -0.91 -24.30
CA LYS A 238 2.02 -0.57 -25.05
C LYS A 238 1.26 -1.79 -25.58
N ASP A 239 1.97 -2.90 -25.74
CA ASP A 239 1.40 -4.14 -26.27
C ASP A 239 1.11 -5.16 -25.16
N VAL A 240 1.07 -4.75 -23.88
CA VAL A 240 0.87 -5.68 -22.75
C VAL A 240 -0.40 -6.53 -22.89
N HIS A 241 -1.44 -5.98 -23.54
CA HIS A 241 -2.69 -6.69 -23.83
C HIS A 241 -2.50 -7.88 -24.80
N ASN A 242 -1.48 -7.86 -25.66
CA ASN A 242 -1.17 -8.93 -26.60
C ASN A 242 -0.43 -10.11 -25.95
N PHE A 243 0.08 -9.92 -24.73
CA PHE A 243 0.84 -10.97 -24.03
C PHE A 243 -0.06 -12.01 -23.36
N GLY A 244 -1.39 -11.82 -23.37
CA GLY A 244 -2.33 -12.76 -22.76
C GLY A 244 -2.14 -12.92 -21.25
N LEU A 245 -1.57 -11.91 -20.59
CA LEU A 245 -1.29 -11.94 -19.17
C LEU A 245 -2.56 -11.80 -18.35
N SER A 246 -2.60 -12.48 -17.22
CA SER A 246 -3.70 -12.39 -16.27
C SER A 246 -3.20 -12.44 -14.84
N ILE A 247 -3.96 -11.83 -13.93
CA ILE A 247 -3.71 -11.88 -12.49
C ILE A 247 -4.89 -12.56 -11.84
N ASN A 248 -4.62 -13.52 -10.96
CA ASN A 248 -5.63 -14.14 -10.12
C ASN A 248 -5.84 -13.26 -8.87
N LEU A 249 -6.97 -12.54 -8.84
CA LEU A 249 -7.39 -11.75 -7.69
C LEU A 249 -8.74 -12.27 -7.20
N ASN A 250 -8.82 -12.68 -5.94
CA ASN A 250 -10.03 -13.22 -5.32
C ASN A 250 -10.65 -14.37 -6.12
N GLN A 251 -9.83 -15.30 -6.61
CA GLN A 251 -10.26 -16.43 -7.47
C GLN A 251 -10.87 -15.99 -8.82
N GLN A 252 -10.69 -14.72 -9.20
CA GLN A 252 -11.07 -14.20 -10.51
C GLN A 252 -9.83 -13.96 -11.35
N ILE A 253 -9.87 -14.44 -12.59
CA ILE A 253 -8.83 -14.17 -13.57
C ILE A 253 -9.13 -12.81 -14.20
N ILE A 254 -8.25 -11.85 -13.94
CA ILE A 254 -8.38 -10.49 -14.47
C ILE A 254 -7.31 -10.29 -15.55
N PRO A 255 -7.70 -9.91 -16.79
CA PRO A 255 -6.73 -9.64 -17.83
C PRO A 255 -5.91 -8.39 -17.49
N VAL A 256 -4.61 -8.50 -17.69
CA VAL A 256 -3.68 -7.37 -17.62
C VAL A 256 -3.92 -6.53 -18.86
N THR A 257 -4.40 -5.31 -18.64
CA THR A 257 -4.78 -4.35 -19.67
C THR A 257 -4.35 -2.96 -19.23
N GLU A 258 -4.09 -2.09 -20.20
CA GLU A 258 -3.78 -0.67 -19.97
C GLU A 258 -4.79 0.01 -19.02
#